data_AF-A0A1Q9DP39-F1
#
_entry.id   AF-A0A1Q9DP39-F1
#
_cell.length_a   1.000
_cell.length_b   1.000
_cell.length_c   1.000
_cell.angle_alpha   90.00
_cell.angle_beta   90.00
_cell.angle_gamma   90.00
#
_symmetry.space_group_name_H-M   'P 1'
#
loop_
_entity.id
_entity.type
_entity.pdbx_description
1 polymer ?
#
loop_
_entity_poly.entity_id
_entity_poly.type
_entity_poly.pdbx_seq_one_letter_code
_entity_poly.pdbx_strand_id
1 'polypeptide(L)'
;MNHLREKNYVLASRFLRQVNFVSLVTCPLMNANDLPTCAAQMVAYVCAYTMHTCIANGIVRLSTSGLRRLFVFYYFLGGATFLLNSDFSVGILLGYKVILCVCYVDSAVHVPANVLLAVMEIGHHFMLSGREFHVLEFAIDRAVFAILASGISVVLERTLRDRLAAQIRNMDSESIILAFRQMLRAVCDGEVLLDDGLCIQEGSNCLNRILFRKESLDKTAFRNILVQDSSELEAFDKFISQPLDAGNTAGRNCFWLHLRELQLEEANNWIGSTTFVAVLQDQVSNCAELCRDSDQKGLCRSVAASLFGETCEQENFEIQDWSFDTLLWNRIREQRYQANLAEWRRNFLAAGEKDDVVLLYPES
;
A
#
# COMPACT_ATOMS: atom_id res chain seq x y z
N MET A 1 -2.28 0.73 9.59
CA MET A 1 -1.45 -0.41 10.02
C MET A 1 -2.16 -1.77 9.90
N ASN A 2 -3.41 -1.92 10.39
CA ASN A 2 -4.13 -3.21 10.39
C ASN A 2 -4.31 -3.81 8.99
N HIS A 3 -4.67 -3.00 7.99
CA HIS A 3 -4.87 -3.47 6.62
C HIS A 3 -3.60 -4.06 5.95
N LEU A 4 -2.41 -3.50 6.22
CA LEU A 4 -1.15 -4.04 5.71
C LEU A 4 -0.83 -5.40 6.36
N ARG A 5 -1.10 -5.54 7.67
CA ARG A 5 -0.96 -6.82 8.38
C ARG A 5 -1.89 -7.87 7.80
N GLU A 6 -3.13 -7.52 7.49
CA GLU A 6 -4.11 -8.41 6.86
C GLU A 6 -3.66 -8.88 5.48
N LYS A 7 -3.15 -7.98 4.63
CA LYS A 7 -2.62 -8.35 3.30
C LYS A 7 -1.41 -9.29 3.39
N ASN A 8 -0.46 -8.99 4.27
CA ASN A 8 0.69 -9.87 4.50
C ASN A 8 0.26 -11.25 5.00
N TYR A 9 -0.78 -11.29 5.83
CA TYR A 9 -1.34 -12.54 6.33
C TYR A 9 -1.96 -13.41 5.24
N VAL A 10 -2.70 -12.80 4.31
CA VAL A 10 -3.28 -13.53 3.17
C VAL A 10 -2.16 -14.14 2.31
N LEU A 11 -1.08 -13.37 2.08
CA LEU A 11 0.09 -13.88 1.37
C LEU A 11 0.77 -15.03 2.12
N ALA A 12 1.01 -14.88 3.42
CA ALA A 12 1.58 -15.93 4.26
C ALA A 12 0.70 -17.19 4.27
N SER A 13 -0.64 -17.02 4.29
CA SER A 13 -1.58 -18.15 4.24
C SER A 13 -1.52 -18.91 2.91
N ARG A 14 -1.26 -18.23 1.78
CA ARG A 14 -1.04 -18.91 0.49
C ARG A 14 0.21 -19.79 0.52
N PHE A 15 1.28 -19.31 1.15
CA PHE A 15 2.51 -20.09 1.34
C PHE A 15 2.28 -21.26 2.30
N LEU A 16 1.69 -21.00 3.48
CA LEU A 16 1.41 -22.03 4.48
C LEU A 16 0.44 -23.09 3.99
N ARG A 17 -0.48 -22.75 3.08
CA ARG A 17 -1.31 -23.75 2.38
C ARG A 17 -0.46 -24.78 1.63
N GLN A 18 0.58 -24.34 0.92
CA GLN A 18 1.48 -25.26 0.21
C GLN A 18 2.32 -26.08 1.18
N VAL A 19 2.84 -25.46 2.24
CA VAL A 19 3.59 -26.17 3.29
C VAL A 19 2.73 -27.27 3.92
N ASN A 20 1.49 -26.97 4.32
CA ASN A 20 0.59 -27.96 4.90
C ASN A 20 0.19 -29.06 3.90
N PHE A 21 0.05 -28.74 2.61
CA PHE A 21 -0.20 -29.76 1.58
C PHE A 21 0.98 -30.72 1.44
N VAL A 22 2.21 -30.20 1.39
CA VAL A 22 3.42 -31.03 1.34
C VAL A 22 3.53 -31.89 2.61
N SER A 23 3.31 -31.30 3.79
CA SER A 23 3.31 -32.03 5.06
C SER A 23 2.25 -33.12 5.11
N LEU A 24 1.07 -32.90 4.52
CA LEU A 24 0.01 -33.90 4.45
C LEU A 24 0.43 -35.11 3.60
N VAL A 25 1.16 -34.89 2.51
CA VAL A 25 1.65 -35.96 1.62
C VAL A 25 2.84 -36.70 2.24
N THR A 26 3.71 -36.00 2.98
CA THR A 26 4.91 -36.62 3.58
C THR A 26 4.63 -37.31 4.92
N CYS A 27 3.59 -36.90 5.65
CA CYS A 27 3.26 -37.44 6.97
C CYS A 27 3.11 -38.97 7.01
N PRO A 28 2.41 -39.64 6.07
CA PRO A 28 2.32 -41.10 6.04
C PRO A 28 3.66 -41.79 5.78
N LEU A 29 4.56 -41.15 5.04
CA LEU A 29 5.89 -41.68 4.75
C LEU A 29 6.78 -41.65 5.99
N MET A 30 6.61 -40.62 6.83
CA MET A 30 7.42 -40.45 8.05
C MET A 30 6.91 -41.27 9.23
N ASN A 31 5.58 -41.49 9.33
CA ASN A 31 4.95 -42.15 10.47
C ASN A 31 4.26 -43.47 10.09
N ALA A 32 4.77 -44.18 9.08
CA ALA A 32 4.15 -45.41 8.57
C ALA A 32 3.96 -46.50 9.65
N ASN A 33 4.78 -46.48 10.70
CA ASN A 33 4.75 -47.48 11.77
C ASN A 33 3.76 -47.14 12.90
N ASP A 34 3.25 -45.91 12.96
CA ASP A 34 2.36 -45.44 14.04
C ASP A 34 1.09 -44.81 13.47
N LEU A 35 0.12 -45.67 13.17
CA LEU A 35 -1.16 -45.31 12.56
C LEU A 35 -1.94 -44.22 13.33
N PRO A 36 -2.15 -44.31 14.67
CA PRO A 36 -2.91 -43.28 15.39
C PRO A 36 -2.23 -41.91 15.33
N THR A 37 -0.90 -41.86 15.48
CA THR A 37 -0.13 -40.63 15.37
C THR A 37 -0.17 -40.04 13.96
N CYS A 38 0.01 -40.88 12.95
CA CYS A 38 -0.14 -40.48 11.55
C CYS A 38 -1.53 -39.90 11.29
N ALA A 39 -2.59 -40.57 11.74
CA ALA A 39 -3.96 -40.11 11.56
C ALA A 39 -4.20 -38.76 12.26
N ALA A 40 -3.74 -38.59 13.50
CA ALA A 40 -3.87 -37.33 14.23
C ALA A 40 -3.13 -36.17 13.55
N GLN A 41 -1.91 -36.40 13.06
CA GLN A 41 -1.14 -35.40 12.31
C GLN A 41 -1.79 -35.05 10.97
N MET A 42 -2.30 -36.04 10.23
CA MET A 42 -3.04 -35.78 9.00
C MET A 42 -4.29 -34.94 9.26
N VAL A 43 -5.06 -35.24 10.31
CA VAL A 43 -6.22 -34.43 10.71
C VAL A 43 -5.78 -33.00 11.04
N ALA A 44 -4.68 -32.82 11.77
CA ALA A 44 -4.14 -31.49 12.06
C ALA A 44 -3.74 -30.72 10.79
N TYR A 45 -3.04 -31.37 9.85
CA TYR A 45 -2.65 -30.74 8.59
C TYR A 45 -3.86 -30.43 7.70
N VAL A 46 -4.88 -31.28 7.65
CA VAL A 46 -6.14 -31.01 6.92
C VAL A 46 -6.87 -29.81 7.55
N CYS A 47 -6.98 -29.75 8.88
CA CYS A 47 -7.56 -28.60 9.59
C CYS A 47 -6.80 -27.30 9.30
N ALA A 48 -5.46 -27.33 9.34
CA ALA A 48 -4.65 -26.17 9.01
C ALA A 48 -4.76 -25.77 7.54
N TYR A 49 -4.69 -26.75 6.63
CA TYR A 49 -4.81 -26.55 5.19
C TYR A 49 -6.15 -25.91 4.81
N THR A 50 -7.26 -26.44 5.34
CA THR A 50 -8.60 -25.91 5.09
C THR A 50 -8.74 -24.48 5.62
N MET A 51 -8.26 -24.20 6.83
CA MET A 51 -8.27 -22.85 7.38
C MET A 51 -7.44 -21.87 6.54
N HIS A 52 -6.20 -22.21 6.18
CA HIS A 52 -5.38 -21.35 5.32
C HIS A 52 -5.99 -21.16 3.92
N THR A 53 -6.66 -22.18 3.38
CA THR A 53 -7.36 -22.09 2.09
C THR A 53 -8.55 -21.15 2.18
N CYS A 54 -9.36 -21.25 3.23
CA CYS A 54 -10.47 -20.33 3.48
C CYS A 54 -10.01 -18.88 3.60
N ILE A 55 -8.87 -18.64 4.25
CA ILE A 55 -8.32 -17.29 4.41
C ILE A 55 -7.68 -16.78 3.11
N ALA A 56 -6.91 -17.63 2.42
CA ALA A 56 -6.25 -17.28 1.17
C ALA A 56 -7.24 -16.93 0.05
N ASN A 57 -8.41 -17.58 0.04
CA ASN A 57 -9.50 -17.32 -0.90
C ASN A 57 -10.41 -16.16 -0.45
N GLY A 58 -10.13 -15.53 0.70
CA GLY A 58 -10.92 -14.41 1.21
C GLY A 58 -12.32 -14.78 1.72
N ILE A 59 -12.61 -16.07 1.88
CA ILE A 59 -13.88 -16.57 2.44
C ILE A 59 -13.99 -16.14 3.90
N VAL A 60 -12.88 -16.26 4.65
CA VAL A 60 -12.79 -15.82 6.05
C VAL A 60 -11.99 -14.53 6.12
N ARG A 61 -12.68 -13.42 6.40
CA ARG A 61 -12.04 -12.13 6.71
C ARG A 61 -11.69 -12.08 8.19
N LEU A 62 -10.40 -12.15 8.50
CA LEU A 62 -9.91 -12.12 9.87
C LEU A 62 -9.67 -10.68 10.33
N SER A 63 -10.31 -10.30 11.43
CA SER A 63 -9.87 -9.15 12.21
C SER A 63 -8.56 -9.45 12.94
N THR A 64 -7.87 -8.42 13.44
CA THR A 64 -6.64 -8.57 14.24
C THR A 64 -6.84 -9.48 15.46
N SER A 65 -7.98 -9.37 16.14
CA SER A 65 -8.36 -10.26 17.25
C SER A 65 -8.69 -11.68 16.78
N GLY A 66 -9.27 -11.84 15.59
CA GLY A 66 -9.47 -13.14 14.94
C GLY A 66 -8.15 -13.85 14.66
N LEU A 67 -7.17 -13.11 14.16
CA LEU A 67 -5.81 -13.58 13.88
C LEU A 67 -5.16 -14.19 15.13
N ARG A 68 -5.23 -13.48 16.26
CA ARG A 68 -4.64 -13.92 17.54
C ARG A 68 -5.26 -15.21 18.03
N ARG A 69 -6.60 -15.33 17.94
CA ARG A 69 -7.30 -16.58 18.30
C ARG A 69 -6.90 -17.73 17.40
N LEU A 70 -6.75 -17.47 16.11
CA LEU A 70 -6.27 -18.48 15.15
C LEU A 70 -4.82 -18.92 15.44
N PHE A 71 -3.96 -18.02 15.92
CA PHE A 71 -2.61 -18.39 16.37
C PHE A 71 -2.60 -19.28 17.58
N VAL A 72 -3.39 -18.92 18.60
CA VAL A 72 -3.56 -19.77 19.78
C VAL A 72 -4.07 -21.14 19.36
N PHE A 73 -5.00 -21.21 18.41
CA PHE A 73 -5.47 -22.47 17.83
C PHE A 73 -4.35 -23.28 17.16
N TYR A 74 -3.50 -22.66 16.34
CA TYR A 74 -2.37 -23.36 15.73
C TYR A 74 -1.35 -23.84 16.77
N TYR A 75 -1.02 -23.02 17.77
CA TYR A 75 -0.14 -23.44 18.85
C TYR A 75 -0.70 -24.63 19.64
N PHE A 76 -2.00 -24.62 19.92
CA PHE A 76 -2.69 -25.73 20.55
C PHE A 76 -2.67 -26.99 19.67
N LEU A 77 -2.93 -26.84 18.37
CA LEU A 77 -2.91 -27.94 17.41
C LEU A 77 -1.51 -28.58 17.33
N GLY A 78 -0.46 -27.76 17.24
CA GLY A 78 0.93 -28.22 17.22
C GLY A 78 1.34 -28.90 18.54
N GLY A 79 0.95 -28.33 19.68
CA GLY A 79 1.18 -28.93 20.99
C GLY A 79 0.45 -30.26 21.17
N ALA A 80 -0.80 -30.36 20.71
CA ALA A 80 -1.57 -31.60 20.73
C ALA A 80 -0.93 -32.68 19.84
N THR A 81 -0.49 -32.34 18.63
CA THR A 81 0.22 -33.29 17.75
C THR A 81 1.55 -33.75 18.34
N PHE A 82 2.24 -32.89 19.09
CA PHE A 82 3.46 -33.25 19.79
C PHE A 82 3.20 -34.22 20.93
N LEU A 83 2.19 -33.96 21.77
CA LEU A 83 1.86 -34.84 22.90
C LEU A 83 1.44 -36.26 22.47
N LEU A 84 0.93 -36.41 21.25
CA LEU A 84 0.55 -37.70 20.69
C LEU A 84 1.73 -38.46 20.07
N ASN A 85 2.86 -37.80 19.80
CA ASN A 85 4.01 -38.40 19.14
C ASN A 85 5.26 -38.28 20.01
N SER A 86 5.62 -39.37 20.69
CA SER A 86 6.84 -39.43 21.52
C SER A 86 8.13 -39.26 20.70
N ASP A 87 8.09 -39.65 19.43
CA ASP A 87 9.24 -39.66 18.52
C ASP A 87 9.26 -38.43 17.60
N PHE A 88 8.45 -37.41 17.92
CA PHE A 88 8.37 -36.22 17.09
C PHE A 88 9.73 -35.55 16.99
N SER A 89 10.30 -35.54 15.78
CA SER A 89 11.60 -34.96 15.55
C SER A 89 11.61 -33.51 16.03
N VAL A 90 12.52 -33.22 16.95
CA VAL A 90 12.77 -31.88 17.52
C VAL A 90 12.92 -30.84 16.41
N GLY A 91 13.53 -31.23 15.29
CA GLY A 91 13.70 -30.39 14.12
C GLY A 91 12.39 -29.97 13.46
N ILE A 92 11.39 -30.86 13.40
CA ILE A 92 10.07 -30.54 12.82
C ILE A 92 9.33 -29.54 13.71
N LEU A 93 9.37 -29.73 15.03
CA LEU A 93 8.73 -28.81 15.97
C LEU A 93 9.40 -27.44 15.99
N LEU A 94 10.74 -27.40 15.91
CA LEU A 94 11.49 -26.16 15.78
C LEU A 94 11.15 -25.46 14.46
N GLY A 95 11.14 -26.20 13.36
CA GLY A 95 10.74 -25.68 12.04
C GLY A 95 9.33 -25.09 12.08
N TYR A 96 8.39 -25.79 12.72
CA TYR A 96 7.03 -25.30 12.95
C TYR A 96 7.00 -23.97 13.71
N LYS A 97 7.71 -23.88 14.86
CA LYS A 97 7.81 -22.65 15.66
C LYS A 97 8.39 -21.49 14.84
N VAL A 98 9.47 -21.74 14.10
CA VAL A 98 10.13 -20.72 13.27
C VAL A 98 9.23 -20.27 12.13
N ILE A 99 8.59 -21.20 11.41
CA ILE A 99 7.65 -20.88 10.33
C ILE A 99 6.49 -20.04 10.86
N LEU A 100 5.93 -20.39 12.02
CA LEU A 100 4.89 -19.58 12.66
C LEU A 100 5.40 -18.18 13.02
N CYS A 101 6.57 -18.04 13.64
CA CYS A 101 7.15 -16.73 13.99
C CYS A 101 7.47 -15.85 12.77
N VAL A 102 7.81 -16.45 11.62
CA VAL A 102 8.11 -15.71 10.39
C VAL A 102 6.82 -15.31 9.66
N CYS A 103 5.87 -16.24 9.54
CA CYS A 103 4.60 -15.98 8.87
C CYS A 103 3.70 -15.05 9.70
N TYR A 104 3.83 -15.12 11.02
CA TYR A 104 3.02 -14.40 11.98
C TYR A 104 3.91 -13.62 12.93
N VAL A 105 3.77 -12.30 12.89
CA VAL A 105 4.65 -11.39 13.62
C VAL A 105 3.84 -10.69 14.71
N ASP A 106 3.55 -11.44 15.78
CA ASP A 106 2.91 -10.92 17.00
C ASP A 106 3.60 -11.49 18.26
N SER A 107 4.64 -10.80 18.74
CA SER A 107 5.43 -11.26 19.89
C SER A 107 4.60 -11.47 21.14
N ALA A 108 3.49 -10.74 21.31
CA ALA A 108 2.59 -10.89 22.45
C ALA A 108 1.92 -12.27 22.50
N VAL A 109 1.83 -12.98 21.38
CA VAL A 109 1.28 -14.34 21.30
C VAL A 109 2.40 -15.37 21.24
N HIS A 110 3.44 -15.14 20.44
CA HIS A 110 4.52 -16.12 20.26
C HIS A 110 5.34 -16.36 21.53
N VAL A 111 5.65 -15.32 22.31
CA VAL A 111 6.45 -15.46 23.54
C VAL A 111 5.75 -16.37 24.56
N PRO A 112 4.51 -16.09 25.01
CA PRO A 112 3.84 -16.97 25.97
C PRO A 112 3.57 -18.35 25.39
N ALA A 113 3.25 -18.46 24.10
CA ALA A 113 2.99 -19.76 23.47
C ALA A 113 4.26 -20.64 23.38
N ASN A 114 5.41 -20.05 23.06
CA ASN A 114 6.68 -20.78 23.03
C ASN A 114 7.12 -21.23 24.42
N VAL A 115 6.92 -20.39 25.45
CA VAL A 115 7.18 -20.76 26.85
C VAL A 115 6.25 -21.90 27.29
N LEU A 116 4.95 -21.79 26.98
CA LEU A 116 3.97 -22.83 27.32
C LEU A 116 4.32 -24.16 26.63
N LEU A 117 4.65 -24.13 25.34
CA LEU A 117 5.09 -25.33 24.61
C LEU A 117 6.36 -25.93 25.22
N ALA A 118 7.34 -25.11 25.62
CA ALA A 118 8.56 -25.61 26.26
C ALA A 118 8.26 -26.28 27.61
N VAL A 119 7.38 -25.69 28.42
CA VAL A 119 6.92 -26.31 29.68
C VAL A 119 6.19 -27.62 29.42
N MET A 120 5.33 -27.66 28.39
CA MET A 120 4.65 -28.89 27.97
C MET A 120 5.63 -29.97 27.50
N GLU A 121 6.66 -29.61 26.72
CA GLU A 121 7.70 -30.53 26.25
C GLU A 121 8.50 -31.11 27.41
N ILE A 122 8.94 -30.27 28.35
CA ILE A 122 9.67 -30.69 29.54
C ILE A 122 8.80 -31.57 30.42
N GLY A 123 7.54 -31.19 30.65
CA GLY A 123 6.59 -31.95 31.44
C GLY A 123 6.29 -33.32 30.83
N HIS A 124 6.08 -33.38 29.51
CA HIS A 124 5.85 -34.63 28.80
C HIS A 124 7.08 -35.54 28.86
N HIS A 125 8.28 -35.01 28.63
CA HIS A 125 9.52 -35.77 28.73
C HIS A 125 9.78 -36.30 30.14
N PHE A 126 9.48 -35.50 31.16
CA PHE A 126 9.58 -35.90 32.56
C PHE A 126 8.59 -37.01 32.93
N MET A 127 7.37 -36.97 32.39
CA MET A 127 6.36 -38.01 32.61
C MET A 127 6.75 -39.34 31.96
N LEU A 128 7.40 -39.30 30.79
CA LEU A 128 7.81 -40.51 30.06
C LEU A 128 9.10 -41.13 30.60
N SER A 129 10.11 -40.29 30.93
CA SER A 129 11.47 -40.77 31.25
C SER A 129 11.71 -40.95 32.76
N GLY A 130 10.81 -40.47 33.61
CA GLY A 130 10.98 -40.52 35.06
C GLY A 130 12.07 -39.57 35.57
N ARG A 131 12.65 -39.88 36.74
CA ARG A 131 13.53 -38.98 37.51
C ARG A 131 15.03 -39.18 37.20
N GLU A 132 15.36 -39.46 35.95
CA GLU A 132 16.74 -39.66 35.52
C GLU A 132 17.50 -38.31 35.37
N PHE A 133 18.83 -38.36 35.49
CA PHE A 133 19.70 -37.17 35.51
C PHE A 133 19.65 -36.34 34.20
N HIS A 134 19.24 -36.94 33.08
CA HIS A 134 19.19 -36.30 31.76
C HIS A 134 18.04 -35.28 31.59
N VAL A 135 17.09 -35.22 32.52
CA VAL A 135 15.95 -34.28 32.46
C VAL A 135 16.43 -32.82 32.52
N LEU A 136 17.48 -32.53 33.30
CA LEU A 136 17.98 -31.15 33.44
C LEU A 136 18.63 -30.65 32.14
N GLU A 137 19.43 -31.49 31.48
CA GLU A 137 20.06 -31.16 30.19
C GLU A 137 19.01 -30.90 29.12
N PHE A 138 17.99 -31.76 29.04
CA PHE A 138 16.86 -31.59 28.13
C PHE A 138 16.08 -30.30 28.44
N ALA A 139 15.83 -30.00 29.72
CA ALA A 139 15.11 -28.79 30.11
C ALA A 139 15.88 -27.51 29.76
N ILE A 140 17.21 -27.50 29.95
CA ILE A 140 18.07 -26.37 29.57
C ILE A 140 18.03 -26.18 28.04
N ASP A 141 18.19 -27.26 27.28
CA ASP A 141 18.11 -27.23 25.81
C ASP A 141 16.79 -26.61 25.33
N ARG A 142 15.64 -27.06 25.86
CA ARG A 142 14.33 -26.52 25.50
C ARG A 142 14.08 -25.10 25.97
N ALA A 143 14.60 -24.71 27.13
CA ALA A 143 14.55 -23.33 27.58
C ALA A 143 15.33 -22.42 26.64
N VAL A 144 16.55 -22.81 26.23
CA VAL A 144 17.38 -22.04 25.29
C VAL A 144 16.67 -21.89 23.94
N PHE A 145 16.10 -22.96 23.38
CA PHE A 145 15.35 -22.87 22.13
C PHE A 145 14.11 -21.98 22.23
N ALA A 146 13.38 -22.04 23.34
CA ALA A 146 12.22 -21.17 23.56
C ALA A 146 12.62 -19.68 23.65
N ILE A 147 13.74 -19.38 24.31
CA ILE A 147 14.31 -18.03 24.38
C ILE A 147 14.74 -17.55 22.99
N LEU A 148 15.44 -18.38 22.22
CA LEU A 148 15.87 -18.04 20.87
C LEU A 148 14.70 -17.80 19.92
N ALA A 149 13.70 -18.69 19.90
CA ALA A 149 12.51 -18.54 19.06
C ALA A 149 11.70 -17.28 19.43
N SER A 150 11.60 -16.99 20.72
CA SER A 150 10.97 -15.76 21.23
C SER A 150 11.76 -14.51 20.85
N GLY A 151 13.09 -14.56 20.95
CA GLY A 151 13.99 -13.48 20.53
C GLY A 151 13.84 -13.17 19.04
N ILE A 152 13.80 -14.18 18.18
CA ILE A 152 13.57 -14.02 16.74
C ILE A 152 12.24 -13.32 16.48
N SER A 153 11.16 -13.73 17.15
CA SER A 153 9.83 -13.11 17.00
C SER A 153 9.85 -11.63 17.39
N VAL A 154 10.49 -11.27 18.51
CA VAL A 154 10.61 -9.88 18.97
C VAL A 154 11.44 -9.03 18.01
N VAL A 155 12.57 -9.55 17.53
CA VAL A 155 13.43 -8.84 16.58
C VAL A 155 12.71 -8.61 15.26
N LEU A 156 12.08 -9.65 14.68
CA LEU A 156 11.30 -9.53 13.45
C LEU A 156 10.18 -8.51 13.59
N GLU A 157 9.46 -8.50 14.72
CA GLU A 157 8.41 -7.53 14.96
C GLU A 157 8.95 -6.09 15.03
N ARG A 158 10.05 -5.87 15.75
CA ARG A 158 10.68 -4.53 15.82
C ARG A 158 11.16 -4.07 14.46
N THR A 159 11.90 -4.91 13.73
CA THR A 159 12.38 -4.57 12.38
C THR A 159 11.24 -4.25 11.41
N LEU A 160 10.13 -4.99 11.47
CA LEU A 160 8.96 -4.70 10.64
C LEU A 160 8.26 -3.40 11.05
N ARG A 161 8.12 -3.13 12.36
CA ARG A 161 7.56 -1.85 12.85
C ARG A 161 8.42 -0.67 12.43
N ASP A 162 9.74 -0.78 12.53
CA ASP A 162 10.68 0.28 12.15
C ASP A 162 10.66 0.54 10.65
N ARG A 163 10.64 -0.52 9.83
CA ARG A 163 10.49 -0.40 8.37
C ARG A 163 9.17 0.24 7.99
N LEU A 164 8.06 -0.14 8.64
CA LEU A 164 6.76 0.47 8.39
C LEU A 164 6.75 1.94 8.82
N ALA A 165 7.36 2.28 9.95
CA ALA A 165 7.48 3.67 10.39
C ALA A 165 8.30 4.52 9.40
N ALA A 166 9.40 3.96 8.87
CA ALA A 166 10.20 4.61 7.84
C ALA A 166 9.41 4.79 6.53
N GLN A 167 8.66 3.77 6.09
CA GLN A 167 7.80 3.86 4.91
C GLN A 167 6.69 4.90 5.06
N ILE A 168 6.06 4.99 6.23
CA ILE A 168 5.02 6.00 6.50
C ILE A 168 5.64 7.41 6.44
N ARG A 169 6.80 7.63 7.09
CA ARG A 169 7.49 8.93 7.03
C ARG A 169 7.82 9.34 5.60
N ASN A 170 8.26 8.40 4.76
CA ASN A 170 8.59 8.68 3.36
C ASN A 170 7.33 8.90 2.49
N MET A 171 6.27 8.11 2.71
CA MET A 171 4.99 8.31 2.03
C MET A 171 4.35 9.65 2.39
N ASP A 172 4.46 10.07 3.65
CA ASP A 172 3.96 11.36 4.10
C ASP A 172 4.70 12.49 3.38
N SER A 173 6.03 12.41 3.26
CA SER A 173 6.80 13.42 2.50
C SER A 173 6.43 13.46 1.02
N GLU A 174 6.28 12.30 0.36
CA GLU A 174 5.87 12.26 -1.05
C GLU A 174 4.45 12.77 -1.25
N SER A 175 3.52 12.41 -0.35
CA SER A 175 2.13 12.86 -0.43
C SER A 175 1.98 14.36 -0.19
N ILE A 176 2.80 14.94 0.70
CA ILE A 176 2.87 16.39 0.92
C ILE A 176 3.42 17.07 -0.34
N ILE A 177 4.47 16.53 -0.96
CA ILE A 177 5.01 17.06 -2.22
C ILE A 177 3.98 16.99 -3.34
N LEU A 178 3.23 15.88 -3.45
CA LEU A 178 2.15 15.74 -4.44
C LEU A 178 0.99 16.70 -4.17
N ALA A 179 0.56 16.88 -2.92
CA ALA A 179 -0.47 17.83 -2.56
C ALA A 179 -0.03 19.28 -2.84
N PHE A 180 1.23 19.61 -2.55
CA PHE A 180 1.82 20.91 -2.88
C PHE A 180 1.88 21.14 -4.39
N ARG A 181 2.32 20.16 -5.18
CA ARG A 181 2.26 20.23 -6.65
C ARG A 181 0.84 20.41 -7.16
N GLN A 182 -0.13 19.70 -6.58
CA GLN A 182 -1.53 19.84 -6.97
C GLN A 182 -2.10 21.22 -6.61
N MET A 183 -1.70 21.79 -5.48
CA MET A 183 -2.03 23.17 -5.12
C MET A 183 -1.38 24.17 -6.08
N LEU A 184 -0.11 23.99 -6.43
CA LEU A 184 0.57 24.81 -7.44
C LEU A 184 -0.12 24.71 -8.80
N ARG A 185 -0.55 23.53 -9.24
CA ARG A 185 -1.35 23.37 -10.48
C ARG A 185 -2.70 24.10 -10.46
N ALA A 186 -3.23 24.43 -9.29
CA ALA A 186 -4.45 25.23 -9.18
C ALA A 186 -4.19 26.74 -9.30
N VAL A 187 -2.94 27.18 -9.07
CA VAL A 187 -2.53 28.59 -9.10
C VAL A 187 -1.74 28.93 -10.37
N CYS A 188 -0.99 27.96 -10.91
CA CYS A 188 -0.14 28.06 -12.08
C CYS A 188 -0.81 27.37 -13.27
N ASP A 189 -0.83 28.03 -14.43
CA ASP A 189 -1.34 27.45 -15.68
C ASP A 189 -0.50 26.28 -16.21
N GLY A 190 0.69 26.09 -15.64
CA GLY A 190 1.55 24.93 -15.86
C GLY A 190 2.69 24.80 -14.86
N GLU A 191 3.23 23.58 -14.76
CA GLU A 191 4.49 23.31 -14.06
C GLU A 191 5.47 22.64 -15.03
N VAL A 192 6.74 23.02 -14.94
CA VAL A 192 7.84 22.42 -15.70
C VAL A 192 8.94 22.04 -14.73
N LEU A 193 9.33 20.77 -14.73
CA LEU A 193 10.44 20.29 -13.92
C LEU A 193 11.73 20.41 -14.75
N LEU A 194 12.72 21.12 -14.20
CA LEU A 194 14.04 21.26 -14.82
C LEU A 194 15.07 20.42 -14.07
N ASP A 195 16.00 19.81 -14.80
CA ASP A 195 17.16 19.13 -14.22
C ASP A 195 18.29 20.12 -13.83
N ASP A 196 19.38 19.59 -13.28
CA ASP A 196 20.56 20.38 -12.89
C ASP A 196 21.19 21.14 -14.08
N GLY A 197 20.96 20.68 -15.31
CA GLY A 197 21.37 21.33 -16.55
C GLY A 197 20.33 22.29 -17.12
N LEU A 198 19.28 22.63 -16.37
CA LEU A 198 18.13 23.44 -16.81
C LEU A 198 17.40 22.86 -18.03
N CYS A 199 17.49 21.55 -18.23
CA CYS A 199 16.76 20.83 -19.27
C CYS A 199 15.43 20.32 -18.74
N ILE A 200 14.40 20.33 -19.59
CA ILE A 200 13.06 19.90 -19.22
C ILE A 200 13.05 18.38 -19.01
N GLN A 201 12.70 17.93 -17.81
CA GLN A 201 12.43 16.51 -17.54
C GLN A 201 11.06 16.08 -18.08
N GLU A 202 10.84 14.76 -18.17
CA GLU A 202 9.62 14.14 -18.70
C GLU A 202 8.33 14.80 -18.18
N GLY A 203 7.38 15.06 -19.08
CA GLY A 203 6.08 15.67 -18.75
C GLY A 203 5.86 17.07 -19.32
N SER A 204 6.53 17.43 -20.42
CA SER A 204 6.37 18.74 -21.10
C SER A 204 4.98 19.00 -21.71
N ASN A 205 4.01 18.08 -21.56
CA ASN A 205 2.67 18.19 -22.14
C ASN A 205 1.96 19.51 -21.81
N CYS A 206 2.15 20.03 -20.60
CA CYS A 206 1.58 21.32 -20.22
C CYS A 206 2.22 22.47 -20.99
N LEU A 207 3.55 22.49 -21.08
CA LEU A 207 4.30 23.50 -21.82
C LEU A 207 4.00 23.43 -23.33
N ASN A 208 3.87 22.22 -23.89
CA ASN A 208 3.48 21.99 -25.28
C ASN A 208 2.08 22.57 -25.57
N ARG A 209 1.15 22.44 -24.62
CA ARG A 209 -0.20 23.01 -24.73
C ARG A 209 -0.17 24.55 -24.70
N ILE A 210 0.64 25.15 -23.81
CA ILE A 210 0.76 26.61 -23.69
C ILE A 210 1.43 27.21 -24.93
N LEU A 211 2.49 26.57 -25.44
CA LEU A 211 3.24 27.04 -26.60
C LEU A 211 2.64 26.59 -27.95
N PHE A 212 1.52 25.87 -27.93
CA PHE A 212 0.90 25.26 -29.11
C PHE A 212 1.88 24.46 -29.98
N ARG A 213 2.86 23.79 -29.37
CA ARG A 213 3.85 22.95 -30.08
C ARG A 213 3.40 21.49 -30.11
N LYS A 214 3.52 20.86 -31.28
CA LYS A 214 3.26 19.41 -31.45
C LYS A 214 4.47 18.54 -31.10
N GLU A 215 5.67 19.12 -31.07
CA GLU A 215 6.90 18.40 -30.77
C GLU A 215 7.11 18.27 -29.25
N SER A 216 7.60 17.12 -28.79
CA SER A 216 7.94 16.92 -27.39
C SER A 216 9.16 17.78 -27.03
N LEU A 217 9.01 18.65 -26.03
CA LEU A 217 10.11 19.46 -25.49
C LEU A 217 10.95 18.71 -24.44
N ASP A 218 10.70 17.42 -24.24
CA ASP A 218 11.44 16.60 -23.28
C ASP A 218 12.94 16.60 -23.62
N LYS A 219 13.79 16.78 -22.59
CA LYS A 219 15.25 16.88 -22.69
C LYS A 219 15.78 18.11 -23.45
N THR A 220 14.93 19.05 -23.84
CA THR A 220 15.38 20.32 -24.40
C THR A 220 15.78 21.28 -23.28
N ALA A 221 16.88 22.02 -23.48
CA ALA A 221 17.29 23.07 -22.56
C ALA A 221 16.22 24.17 -22.54
N PHE A 222 15.74 24.54 -21.34
CA PHE A 222 14.66 25.53 -21.20
C PHE A 222 15.03 26.89 -21.82
N ARG A 223 16.33 27.23 -21.79
CA ARG A 223 16.90 28.41 -22.46
C ARG A 223 16.57 28.48 -23.95
N ASN A 224 16.53 27.34 -24.64
CA ASN A 224 16.24 27.28 -26.09
C ASN A 224 14.77 27.54 -26.42
N ILE A 225 13.91 27.67 -25.41
CA ILE A 225 12.49 27.98 -25.59
C ILE A 225 12.22 29.48 -25.40
N LEU A 226 13.02 30.17 -24.59
CA LEU A 226 12.94 31.61 -24.29
C LEU A 226 13.43 32.54 -25.43
N VAL A 227 13.45 32.05 -26.68
CA VAL A 227 14.40 32.44 -27.74
C VAL A 227 14.08 33.74 -28.50
N GLN A 228 13.25 34.65 -28.01
CA GLN A 228 12.95 35.86 -28.81
C GLN A 228 13.54 37.17 -28.29
N ASP A 229 13.93 37.26 -27.01
CA ASP A 229 14.42 38.52 -26.47
C ASP A 229 15.68 38.33 -25.61
N SER A 230 16.79 38.96 -26.01
CA SER A 230 18.06 38.89 -25.26
C SER A 230 17.93 39.44 -23.84
N SER A 231 16.98 40.36 -23.65
CA SER A 231 16.67 40.94 -22.35
C SER A 231 16.02 39.93 -21.37
N GLU A 232 15.15 39.05 -21.86
CA GLU A 232 14.52 38.00 -21.06
C GLU A 232 15.51 36.91 -20.65
N LEU A 233 16.44 36.56 -21.55
CA LEU A 233 17.49 35.58 -21.25
C LEU A 233 18.42 36.08 -20.13
N GLU A 234 18.81 37.35 -20.17
CA GLU A 234 19.59 37.98 -19.09
C GLU A 234 18.81 38.04 -17.77
N ALA A 235 17.50 38.32 -17.82
CA ALA A 235 16.66 38.34 -16.63
C ALA A 235 16.53 36.93 -16.01
N PHE A 236 16.36 35.90 -16.84
CA PHE A 236 16.33 34.50 -16.41
C PHE A 236 17.67 34.07 -15.80
N ASP A 237 18.80 34.40 -16.44
CA ASP A 237 20.13 34.07 -15.93
C ASP A 237 20.41 34.77 -14.60
N LYS A 238 20.00 36.02 -14.47
CA LYS A 238 20.07 36.77 -13.22
C LYS A 238 19.19 36.15 -12.13
N PHE A 239 18.02 35.65 -12.48
CA PHE A 239 17.12 34.98 -11.53
C PHE A 239 17.72 33.66 -11.02
N ILE A 240 18.24 32.82 -11.91
CA ILE A 240 18.84 31.52 -11.55
C ILE A 240 20.15 31.70 -10.77
N SER A 241 20.96 32.70 -11.12
CA SER A 241 22.27 32.93 -10.50
C SER A 241 22.19 33.58 -9.11
N GLN A 242 21.03 34.10 -8.70
CA GLN A 242 20.88 34.66 -7.36
C GLN A 242 20.76 33.53 -6.33
N PRO A 243 21.67 33.44 -5.33
CA PRO A 243 21.54 32.48 -4.25
C PRO A 243 20.21 32.69 -3.52
N LEU A 244 19.61 31.59 -3.07
CA LEU A 244 18.40 31.60 -2.24
C LEU A 244 18.74 32.17 -0.86
N ASP A 245 18.85 33.49 -0.78
CA ASP A 245 18.96 34.18 0.51
C ASP A 245 17.63 34.03 1.24
N ALA A 246 17.61 33.14 2.24
CA ALA A 246 16.43 32.72 3.00
C ALA A 246 15.73 33.86 3.78
N GLY A 247 16.24 35.10 3.71
CA GLY A 247 15.73 36.25 4.45
C GLY A 247 14.84 37.22 3.67
N ASN A 248 14.72 37.11 2.33
CA ASN A 248 14.01 38.13 1.53
C ASN A 248 13.10 37.53 0.44
N THR A 249 12.27 36.55 0.82
CA THR A 249 11.36 35.84 -0.09
C THR A 249 10.19 36.68 -0.61
N ALA A 250 9.90 37.85 -0.03
CA ALA A 250 8.81 38.71 -0.48
C ALA A 250 9.06 39.38 -1.85
N GLY A 251 10.32 39.54 -2.26
CA GLY A 251 10.69 40.24 -3.50
C GLY A 251 10.71 39.37 -4.78
N ARG A 252 10.69 38.03 -4.67
CA ARG A 252 10.75 37.12 -5.83
C ARG A 252 9.40 36.79 -6.47
N ASN A 253 8.29 37.23 -5.88
CA ASN A 253 6.94 36.90 -6.38
C ASN A 253 6.53 37.66 -7.66
N CYS A 254 7.37 38.55 -8.19
CA CYS A 254 6.98 39.43 -9.31
C CYS A 254 7.56 39.08 -10.69
N PHE A 255 8.33 37.99 -10.86
CA PHE A 255 8.72 37.57 -12.23
C PHE A 255 7.53 36.96 -13.00
N TRP A 256 6.52 36.46 -12.28
CA TRP A 256 5.38 35.74 -12.87
C TRP A 256 4.17 36.61 -13.23
N LEU A 257 4.14 37.87 -12.80
CA LEU A 257 2.98 38.76 -13.04
C LEU A 257 2.96 39.39 -14.44
N HIS A 258 4.09 39.41 -15.16
CA HIS A 258 4.14 40.10 -16.46
C HIS A 258 3.61 39.26 -17.64
N LEU A 259 3.59 37.92 -17.53
CA LEU A 259 2.98 37.05 -18.54
C LEU A 259 1.44 37.07 -18.52
N ARG A 260 0.83 37.53 -17.42
CA ARG A 260 -0.63 37.53 -17.22
C ARG A 260 -1.32 38.69 -17.93
N GLU A 261 -0.64 39.80 -18.16
CA GLU A 261 -1.22 40.98 -18.83
C GLU A 261 -1.34 40.79 -20.35
N LEU A 262 -0.53 39.92 -20.97
CA LEU A 262 -0.57 39.68 -22.43
C LEU A 262 -1.68 38.71 -22.87
N GLN A 263 -2.29 37.92 -21.97
CA GLN A 263 -3.35 36.96 -22.33
C GLN A 263 -4.77 37.40 -21.96
N LEU A 264 -4.94 38.41 -21.12
CA LEU A 264 -6.26 38.87 -20.67
C LEU A 264 -7.02 39.74 -21.70
N GLU A 265 -6.35 40.24 -22.75
CA GLU A 265 -7.02 40.97 -23.84
C GLU A 265 -7.73 40.06 -24.86
N GLU A 266 -7.35 38.78 -25.00
CA GLU A 266 -8.00 37.87 -25.97
C GLU A 266 -9.13 37.01 -25.36
N ALA A 267 -9.14 36.81 -24.04
CA ALA A 267 -10.10 35.91 -23.37
C ALA A 267 -11.51 36.49 -23.15
N ASN A 268 -11.70 37.81 -23.30
CA ASN A 268 -12.99 38.46 -23.04
C ASN A 268 -14.05 38.28 -24.15
N ASN A 269 -13.76 37.52 -25.22
CA ASN A 269 -14.69 37.33 -26.35
C ASN A 269 -15.37 35.96 -26.44
N TRP A 270 -15.18 35.03 -25.48
CA TRP A 270 -15.61 33.63 -25.65
C TRP A 270 -16.53 33.02 -24.56
N ILE A 271 -17.12 33.82 -23.67
CA ILE A 271 -18.01 33.28 -22.63
C ILE A 271 -19.47 33.55 -22.96
N GLY A 272 -20.08 32.60 -23.65
CA GLY A 272 -21.52 32.57 -23.89
C GLY A 272 -22.01 31.25 -24.46
N SER A 273 -22.01 30.17 -23.66
CA SER A 273 -22.92 29.04 -23.91
C SER A 273 -22.99 28.06 -22.73
N THR A 274 -24.19 27.95 -22.15
CA THR A 274 -24.59 27.06 -21.04
C THR A 274 -24.96 25.63 -21.48
N THR A 275 -24.58 25.19 -22.68
CA THR A 275 -25.06 23.91 -23.24
C THR A 275 -24.21 22.68 -22.85
N PHE A 276 -23.02 22.86 -22.27
CA PHE A 276 -22.09 21.74 -22.05
C PHE A 276 -22.41 20.85 -20.83
N VAL A 277 -23.09 21.40 -19.82
CA VAL A 277 -23.40 20.67 -18.57
C VAL A 277 -24.61 19.71 -18.75
N ALA A 278 -25.54 20.03 -19.65
CA ALA A 278 -26.73 19.19 -19.89
C ALA A 278 -26.41 17.89 -20.65
N VAL A 279 -25.42 17.91 -21.55
CA VAL A 279 -25.05 16.73 -22.36
C VAL A 279 -24.27 15.69 -21.55
N LEU A 280 -23.47 16.13 -20.57
CA LEU A 280 -22.70 15.23 -19.71
C LEU A 280 -23.56 14.53 -18.66
N GLN A 281 -24.65 15.16 -18.21
CA GLN A 281 -25.52 14.57 -17.19
C GLN A 281 -26.45 13.49 -17.75
N ASP A 282 -26.83 13.61 -19.04
CA ASP A 282 -27.69 12.65 -19.73
C ASP A 282 -26.93 11.36 -20.15
N GLN A 283 -25.64 11.50 -20.51
CA GLN A 283 -24.75 10.38 -20.85
C GLN A 283 -24.38 9.50 -19.65
N VAL A 284 -24.25 10.11 -18.46
CA VAL A 284 -23.90 9.41 -17.21
C VAL A 284 -25.11 8.65 -16.63
N SER A 285 -26.32 9.18 -16.81
CA SER A 285 -27.57 8.50 -16.40
C SER A 285 -27.81 7.22 -17.21
N ASN A 286 -27.63 7.27 -18.53
CA ASN A 286 -27.87 6.12 -19.40
C ASN A 286 -26.85 4.97 -19.21
N CYS A 287 -25.61 5.27 -18.82
CA CYS A 287 -24.62 4.24 -18.49
C CYS A 287 -24.92 3.49 -17.17
N ALA A 288 -25.63 4.13 -16.23
CA ALA A 288 -25.94 3.54 -14.93
C ALA A 288 -27.10 2.53 -14.99
N GLU A 289 -28.05 2.72 -15.91
CA GLU A 289 -29.17 1.78 -16.11
C GLU A 289 -28.76 0.52 -16.89
N LEU A 290 -27.83 0.62 -17.84
CA LEU A 290 -27.33 -0.52 -18.63
C LEU A 290 -26.49 -1.54 -17.83
N CYS A 291 -25.95 -1.16 -16.67
CA CYS A 291 -25.14 -2.06 -15.83
C CYS A 291 -25.95 -2.88 -14.81
N ARG A 292 -27.29 -2.79 -14.81
CA ARG A 292 -28.14 -3.45 -13.81
C ARG A 292 -28.60 -4.86 -14.19
N ASP A 293 -28.52 -5.24 -15.46
CA ASP A 293 -28.88 -6.57 -15.96
C ASP A 293 -27.64 -7.44 -16.24
N SER A 294 -27.62 -8.66 -15.68
CA SER A 294 -26.42 -9.52 -15.61
C SER A 294 -25.99 -10.18 -16.92
N ASP A 295 -26.77 -10.06 -18.00
CA ASP A 295 -26.58 -10.85 -19.22
C ASP A 295 -25.95 -10.09 -20.40
N GLN A 296 -25.49 -8.85 -20.21
CA GLN A 296 -24.87 -8.05 -21.29
C GLN A 296 -23.42 -7.62 -21.04
N LYS A 297 -22.60 -8.49 -20.44
CA LYS A 297 -21.14 -8.25 -20.35
C LYS A 297 -20.44 -8.13 -21.72
N GLY A 298 -21.02 -8.69 -22.77
CA GLY A 298 -20.50 -8.58 -24.14
C GLY A 298 -20.70 -7.19 -24.76
N LEU A 299 -21.77 -6.49 -24.43
CA LEU A 299 -22.10 -5.20 -25.03
C LEU A 299 -21.24 -4.06 -24.46
N CYS A 300 -20.94 -4.08 -23.16
CA CYS A 300 -20.01 -3.13 -22.53
C CYS A 300 -18.59 -3.20 -23.12
N ARG A 301 -18.14 -4.40 -23.56
CA ARG A 301 -16.84 -4.55 -24.22
C ARG A 301 -16.82 -3.92 -25.61
N SER A 302 -17.92 -3.98 -26.36
CA SER A 302 -18.05 -3.37 -27.69
C SER A 302 -18.06 -1.84 -27.63
N VAL A 303 -18.70 -1.24 -26.62
CA VAL A 303 -18.74 0.22 -26.46
C VAL A 303 -17.39 0.75 -25.98
N ALA A 304 -16.69 0.02 -25.10
CA ALA A 304 -15.33 0.38 -24.70
C ALA A 304 -14.33 0.30 -25.87
N ALA A 305 -14.42 -0.73 -26.72
CA ALA A 305 -13.56 -0.84 -27.91
C ALA A 305 -13.79 0.30 -28.93
N SER A 306 -15.03 0.80 -29.04
CA SER A 306 -15.37 1.95 -29.89
C SER A 306 -14.86 3.29 -29.35
N LEU A 307 -14.69 3.43 -28.03
CA LEU A 307 -14.24 4.69 -27.40
C LEU A 307 -12.71 4.80 -27.31
N PHE A 308 -12.00 3.67 -27.31
CA PHE A 308 -10.54 3.65 -27.08
C PHE A 308 -9.69 3.25 -28.28
N GLY A 309 -10.29 2.93 -29.44
CA GLY A 309 -9.60 2.95 -30.72
C GLY A 309 -8.37 2.04 -30.81
N GLU A 310 -8.47 0.77 -30.39
CA GLU A 310 -7.43 -0.24 -30.63
C GLU A 310 -8.05 -1.51 -31.22
N THR A 311 -7.59 -1.88 -32.43
CA THR A 311 -7.89 -3.15 -33.09
C THR A 311 -6.98 -4.24 -32.52
N CYS A 312 -7.57 -5.30 -31.98
CA CYS A 312 -6.88 -6.43 -31.36
C CYS A 312 -6.71 -7.57 -32.38
N GLU A 313 -5.50 -7.79 -32.88
CA GLU A 313 -5.14 -9.07 -33.51
C GLU A 313 -4.73 -10.08 -32.44
N GLN A 314 -5.23 -11.29 -32.61
CA GLN A 314 -5.12 -12.42 -31.69
C GLN A 314 -3.68 -12.92 -31.57
N GLU A 315 -3.11 -12.89 -30.37
CA GLU A 315 -2.22 -13.95 -29.91
C GLU A 315 -2.28 -14.08 -28.39
N ASN A 316 -2.26 -15.33 -27.92
CA ASN A 316 -2.55 -15.74 -26.55
C ASN A 316 -1.68 -15.00 -25.51
N PHE A 317 -2.30 -14.09 -24.76
CA PHE A 317 -1.77 -13.57 -23.51
C PHE A 317 -2.78 -13.84 -22.39
N GLU A 318 -2.37 -14.61 -21.38
CA GLU A 318 -3.10 -14.69 -20.11
C GLU A 318 -3.12 -13.30 -19.49
N ILE A 319 -4.24 -12.59 -19.66
CA ILE A 319 -4.51 -11.34 -18.96
C ILE A 319 -4.73 -11.69 -17.49
N GLN A 320 -3.70 -11.47 -16.66
CA GLN A 320 -3.90 -11.38 -15.22
C GLN A 320 -4.85 -10.20 -14.93
N ASP A 321 -5.90 -10.46 -14.16
CA ASP A 321 -6.90 -9.51 -13.66
C ASP A 321 -6.27 -8.43 -12.74
N TRP A 322 -5.50 -7.49 -13.29
CA TRP A 322 -5.02 -6.28 -12.59
C TRP A 322 -5.99 -5.10 -12.74
N SER A 323 -7.01 -5.22 -13.59
CA SER A 323 -7.89 -4.10 -13.95
C SER A 323 -8.88 -3.72 -12.85
N PHE A 324 -9.44 -4.71 -12.12
CA PHE A 324 -10.46 -4.43 -11.11
C PHE A 324 -9.89 -3.80 -9.84
N ASP A 325 -8.74 -4.29 -9.35
CA ASP A 325 -8.07 -3.72 -8.19
C ASP A 325 -7.59 -2.29 -8.47
N THR A 326 -7.10 -2.02 -9.68
CA THR A 326 -6.66 -0.67 -10.08
C THR A 326 -7.85 0.29 -10.19
N LEU A 327 -8.98 -0.15 -10.74
CA LEU A 327 -10.21 0.65 -10.82
C LEU A 327 -10.83 0.92 -9.43
N LEU A 328 -10.81 -0.08 -8.54
CA LEU A 328 -11.29 0.08 -7.16
C LEU A 328 -10.39 1.03 -6.36
N TRP A 329 -9.08 0.91 -6.52
CA TRP A 329 -8.12 1.84 -5.89
C TRP A 329 -8.27 3.27 -6.41
N ASN A 330 -8.48 3.45 -7.71
CA ASN A 330 -8.74 4.77 -8.29
C ASN A 330 -10.04 5.37 -7.75
N ARG A 331 -11.11 4.57 -7.61
CA ARG A 331 -12.39 5.04 -7.04
C ARG A 331 -12.30 5.41 -5.56
N ILE A 332 -11.55 4.66 -4.77
CA ILE A 332 -11.29 4.98 -3.35
C ILE A 332 -10.43 6.25 -3.23
N ARG A 333 -9.47 6.43 -4.12
CA ARG A 333 -8.62 7.64 -4.18
C ARG A 333 -9.44 8.88 -4.54
N GLU A 334 -10.32 8.75 -5.53
CA GLU A 334 -11.28 9.78 -5.96
C GLU A 334 -12.20 10.19 -4.79
N GLN A 335 -12.79 9.23 -4.07
CA GLN A 335 -13.68 9.50 -2.94
C GLN A 335 -12.97 10.20 -1.78
N ARG A 336 -11.72 9.81 -1.48
CA ARG A 336 -10.91 10.50 -0.46
C ARG A 336 -10.52 11.91 -0.89
N TYR A 337 -10.20 12.10 -2.16
CA TYR A 337 -9.89 13.40 -2.71
C TYR A 337 -11.09 14.35 -2.58
N GLN A 338 -12.29 13.90 -2.97
CA GLN A 338 -13.52 14.67 -2.84
C GLN A 338 -13.88 15.00 -1.38
N ALA A 339 -13.68 14.06 -0.45
CA ALA A 339 -13.90 14.30 0.97
C ALA A 339 -12.93 15.36 1.54
N ASN A 340 -11.64 15.27 1.21
CA ASN A 340 -10.63 16.24 1.63
C ASN A 340 -10.87 17.61 1.00
N LEU A 341 -11.32 17.67 -0.25
CA LEU A 341 -11.66 18.91 -0.94
C LEU A 341 -12.87 19.60 -0.29
N ALA A 342 -13.89 18.82 0.12
CA ALA A 342 -15.07 19.32 0.80
C ALA A 342 -14.77 19.81 2.24
N GLU A 343 -13.85 19.15 2.94
CA GLU A 343 -13.36 19.60 4.25
C GLU A 343 -12.51 20.87 4.14
N TRP A 344 -11.60 20.92 3.18
CA TRP A 344 -10.80 22.11 2.90
C TRP A 344 -11.67 23.31 2.51
N ARG A 345 -12.67 23.13 1.63
CA ARG A 345 -13.64 24.18 1.29
C ARG A 345 -14.42 24.67 2.51
N ARG A 346 -14.84 23.78 3.41
CA ARG A 346 -15.51 24.17 4.66
C ARG A 346 -14.59 25.02 5.55
N ASN A 347 -13.34 24.61 5.71
CA ASN A 347 -12.38 25.36 6.54
C ASN A 347 -12.01 26.70 5.92
N PHE A 348 -11.90 26.77 4.59
CA PHE A 348 -11.63 28.00 3.86
C PHE A 348 -12.79 29.00 3.97
N LEU A 349 -14.03 28.53 3.80
CA LEU A 349 -15.23 29.36 3.97
C LEU A 349 -15.42 29.82 5.43
N ALA A 350 -15.16 28.94 6.40
CA ALA A 350 -15.23 29.30 7.82
C ALA A 350 -14.13 30.30 8.25
N ALA A 351 -13.01 30.36 7.52
CA ALA A 351 -11.95 31.34 7.75
C ALA A 351 -12.28 32.71 7.12
N GLY A 352 -12.96 32.73 5.97
CA GLY A 352 -13.38 33.96 5.29
C GLY A 352 -14.56 34.70 5.94
N GLU A 353 -15.26 34.09 6.90
CA GLU A 353 -16.41 34.69 7.60
C GLU A 353 -16.01 35.44 8.90
N LYS A 354 -14.71 35.59 9.19
CA LYS A 354 -14.20 36.20 10.44
C LYS A 354 -13.48 37.55 10.27
N ASP A 355 -13.48 38.14 9.09
CA ASP A 355 -12.86 39.47 8.85
C ASP A 355 -13.81 40.65 9.11
N ASP A 356 -14.50 40.62 10.26
CA ASP A 356 -15.04 41.82 10.93
C ASP A 356 -14.33 41.96 12.30
N VAL A 357 -13.02 42.20 12.26
CA VAL A 357 -12.23 42.61 13.44
C VAL A 357 -11.90 44.09 13.28
N VAL A 358 -12.69 44.91 13.98
CA VAL A 358 -12.44 46.34 14.18
C VAL A 358 -11.10 46.51 14.89
N LEU A 359 -10.10 47.00 14.17
CA LEU A 359 -8.83 47.48 14.73
C LEU A 359 -9.09 48.83 15.45
N LEU A 360 -9.24 48.78 16.77
CA LEU A 360 -9.10 49.97 17.62
C LEU A 360 -7.61 50.21 17.90
N TYR A 361 -7.08 51.29 17.34
CA TYR A 361 -5.82 51.88 17.80
C TYR A 361 -6.06 52.60 19.13
N PRO A 362 -5.21 52.43 20.15
CA PRO A 362 -5.19 53.34 21.28
C PRO A 362 -4.37 54.58 20.91
N GLU A 363 -5.01 55.75 20.99
CA GLU A 363 -4.30 57.01 21.16
C GLU A 363 -3.78 57.13 22.61
N SER A 364 -2.58 57.70 22.73
CA SER A 364 -1.80 58.08 23.92
C SER A 364 -1.13 56.98 24.74
#